data_AF-A0A921KY67-F1
#
_entry.id   AF-A0A921KY67-F1
#
_cell.length_a   1.000
_cell.length_b   1.000
_cell.length_c   1.000
_cell.angle_alpha   90.00
_cell.angle_beta   90.00
_cell.angle_gamma   90.00
#
_symmetry.space_group_name_H-M   'P 1'
#
loop_
_entity.id
_entity.type
_entity.pdbx_description
1 polymer ?
#
loop_
_entity_poly.entity_id
_entity_poly.type
_entity_poly.pdbx_seq_one_letter_code
_entity_poly.pdbx_strand_id
1 'polypeptide(L)'
;MRYTIYLIATSIAWLFSACQDVTIGYLETDAAKYSVDTMHIVANATNELQRLEGIETDFYTNTSTLQDKIAGLEEELEDLQYELEGSDEYWDAYDELGGTDIEDQFWNDEISFEEYTELIDQVLKELDDRFGITPLKESLEEAQATLENLAVEMGIGSLEILKKQIAEYQQKIDYNLPWTSAKIEGVEGTQPLLFTVIGVKSANTGEAQKFMNHVGVLGDGTIYVELDVDVIPGNYTVSLQVENEGRTKILNDMFTFVVDAPIQETPIEE
;
A
#
# COMPACT_ATOMS: atom_id res chain seq x y z
N MET A 1 46.69 23.19 -66.25
CA MET A 1 45.46 22.39 -66.07
C MET A 1 45.69 21.02 -65.43
N ARG A 2 46.73 20.24 -65.77
CA ARG A 2 47.00 18.95 -65.09
C ARG A 2 47.33 19.11 -63.60
N TYR A 3 48.27 20.00 -63.24
CA TYR A 3 48.67 20.21 -61.84
C TYR A 3 47.56 20.78 -60.94
N THR A 4 46.67 21.61 -61.51
CA THR A 4 45.51 22.14 -60.78
C THR A 4 44.46 21.06 -60.51
N ILE A 5 44.29 20.08 -61.40
CA ILE A 5 43.41 18.93 -61.18
C ILE A 5 43.97 18.02 -60.08
N TYR A 6 45.28 17.78 -60.04
CA TYR A 6 45.90 16.98 -58.97
C TYR A 6 45.81 17.66 -57.60
N LEU A 7 45.97 18.98 -57.53
CA LEU A 7 45.81 19.74 -56.28
C LEU A 7 44.37 19.70 -55.76
N ILE A 8 43.37 19.83 -56.65
CA ILE A 8 41.96 19.72 -56.28
C ILE A 8 41.62 18.28 -55.84
N ALA A 9 42.12 17.27 -56.55
CA ALA A 9 41.89 15.87 -56.22
C ALA A 9 42.53 15.47 -54.87
N THR A 10 43.72 15.99 -54.55
CA THR A 10 44.38 15.74 -53.26
C THR A 10 43.72 16.51 -52.12
N SER A 11 43.25 17.74 -52.34
CA SER A 11 42.46 18.47 -51.33
C SER A 11 41.10 17.81 -51.05
N ILE A 12 40.45 17.25 -52.08
CA ILE A 12 39.18 16.51 -51.91
C ILE A 12 39.41 15.21 -51.15
N ALA A 13 40.51 14.50 -51.39
CA ALA A 13 40.86 13.29 -50.64
C ALA A 13 41.14 13.56 -49.15
N TRP A 14 41.69 14.74 -48.82
CA TRP A 14 41.90 15.16 -47.43
C TRP A 14 40.59 15.54 -46.72
N LEU A 15 39.59 16.05 -47.45
CA LEU A 15 38.27 16.37 -46.89
C LEU A 15 37.42 15.13 -46.53
N PHE A 16 37.72 13.97 -47.13
CA PHE A 16 37.05 12.69 -46.82
C PHE A 16 37.79 11.82 -45.79
N SER A 17 38.92 12.29 -45.26
CA SER A 17 39.71 11.57 -44.23
C SER A 17 39.39 12.00 -42.80
N ALA A 18 38.27 12.72 -42.59
CA ALA A 18 37.70 12.90 -41.26
C ALA A 18 36.99 11.59 -40.87
N CYS A 19 37.74 10.63 -40.34
CA CYS A 19 37.15 9.57 -39.53
C CYS A 19 36.37 10.24 -38.39
N GLN A 20 35.05 10.32 -38.51
CA GLN A 20 34.21 10.56 -37.36
C GLN A 20 34.33 9.31 -36.49
N ASP A 21 35.18 9.39 -35.47
CA ASP A 21 35.15 8.46 -34.35
C ASP A 21 33.76 8.63 -33.73
N VAL A 22 32.84 7.74 -34.09
CA VAL A 22 31.49 7.76 -33.53
C VAL A 22 31.70 7.50 -32.05
N THR A 23 31.35 8.46 -31.20
CA THR A 23 31.37 8.24 -29.75
C THR A 23 30.37 7.14 -29.46
N ILE A 24 30.83 5.88 -29.43
CA ILE A 24 30.06 4.74 -28.96
C ILE A 24 29.62 5.14 -27.55
N GLY A 25 28.30 5.18 -27.32
CA GLY A 25 27.71 5.65 -26.06
C GLY A 25 28.35 4.96 -24.84
N TYR A 26 28.17 5.49 -23.63
CA TYR A 26 28.67 4.84 -22.42
C TYR A 26 27.54 4.08 -21.71
N LEU A 27 27.89 3.07 -20.92
CA LEU A 27 26.96 2.31 -20.10
C LEU A 27 27.69 1.84 -18.84
N GLU A 28 27.24 2.32 -17.68
CA GLU A 28 27.76 2.05 -16.35
C GLU A 28 26.62 1.55 -15.46
N THR A 29 26.85 0.42 -14.80
CA THR A 29 25.81 -0.30 -14.04
C THR A 29 26.34 -0.79 -12.70
N ASP A 30 27.50 -0.31 -12.25
CA ASP A 30 28.16 -0.81 -11.04
C ASP A 30 27.37 -0.43 -9.78
N ALA A 31 26.60 0.65 -9.85
CA ALA A 31 25.68 1.10 -8.80
C ALA A 31 24.24 0.61 -9.00
N ALA A 32 23.97 -0.24 -10.00
CA ALA A 32 22.61 -0.63 -10.37
C ALA A 32 21.94 -1.42 -9.24
N LYS A 33 20.77 -0.96 -8.77
CA LYS A 33 19.99 -1.63 -7.71
C LYS A 33 18.54 -1.15 -7.68
N TYR A 34 17.69 -1.94 -7.03
CA TYR A 34 16.39 -1.48 -6.55
C TYR A 34 16.49 -1.03 -5.09
N SER A 35 15.71 -0.03 -4.71
CA SER A 35 15.65 0.47 -3.31
C SER A 35 15.01 -0.57 -2.37
N VAL A 36 14.00 -1.26 -2.86
CA VAL A 36 13.43 -2.49 -2.30
C VAL A 36 13.51 -3.53 -3.41
N ASP A 37 14.20 -4.63 -3.15
CA ASP A 37 14.49 -5.67 -4.15
C ASP A 37 13.57 -6.90 -4.02
N THR A 38 12.56 -6.84 -3.15
CA THR A 38 11.65 -7.93 -2.87
C THR A 38 10.20 -7.45 -2.83
N MET A 39 9.27 -8.20 -3.46
CA MET A 39 7.83 -7.95 -3.40
C MET A 39 7.04 -9.23 -3.21
N HIS A 40 6.04 -9.19 -2.33
CA HIS A 40 5.05 -10.22 -2.15
C HIS A 40 3.90 -10.07 -3.14
N ILE A 41 3.54 -11.15 -3.82
CA ILE A 41 2.42 -11.23 -4.77
C ILE A 41 1.65 -12.54 -4.57
N VAL A 42 0.42 -12.59 -5.07
CA VAL A 42 -0.36 -13.83 -5.13
C VAL A 42 -0.38 -14.39 -6.55
N ALA A 43 -0.43 -15.72 -6.65
CA ALA A 43 -0.48 -16.41 -7.94
C ALA A 43 -1.81 -16.16 -8.68
N ASN A 44 -2.91 -16.03 -7.95
CA ASN A 44 -4.23 -15.82 -8.52
C ASN A 44 -5.00 -14.81 -7.67
N ALA A 45 -5.14 -13.60 -8.19
CA ALA A 45 -5.78 -12.48 -7.51
C ALA A 45 -7.28 -12.73 -7.31
N THR A 46 -7.94 -13.41 -8.25
CA THR A 46 -9.38 -13.74 -8.15
C THR A 46 -9.65 -14.71 -7.01
N ASN A 47 -8.84 -15.76 -6.88
CA ASN A 47 -8.94 -16.73 -5.79
C ASN A 47 -8.64 -16.06 -4.44
N GLU A 48 -7.68 -15.15 -4.41
CA GLU A 48 -7.36 -14.41 -3.19
C GLU A 48 -8.50 -13.47 -2.79
N LEU A 49 -9.10 -12.74 -3.74
CA LEU A 49 -10.30 -11.93 -3.48
C LEU A 49 -11.42 -12.79 -2.91
N GLN A 50 -11.72 -13.94 -3.53
CA GLN A 50 -12.74 -14.86 -3.04
C GLN A 50 -12.44 -15.38 -1.63
N ARG A 51 -11.17 -15.65 -1.31
CA ARG A 51 -10.75 -16.05 0.04
C ARG A 51 -11.01 -14.94 1.05
N LEU A 52 -10.65 -13.69 0.72
CA LEU A 52 -10.87 -12.53 1.58
C LEU A 52 -12.36 -12.25 1.80
N GLU A 53 -13.19 -12.34 0.75
CA GLU A 53 -14.66 -12.22 0.85
C GLU A 53 -15.27 -13.34 1.70
N GLY A 54 -14.73 -14.55 1.61
CA GLY A 54 -15.10 -15.68 2.48
C GLY A 54 -14.82 -15.38 3.95
N ILE A 55 -13.61 -14.90 4.24
CA ILE A 55 -13.21 -14.49 5.59
C ILE A 55 -14.11 -13.36 6.12
N GLU A 56 -14.43 -12.37 5.28
CA GLU A 56 -15.35 -11.29 5.65
C GLU A 56 -16.73 -11.85 6.02
N THR A 57 -17.26 -12.74 5.21
CA THR A 57 -18.56 -13.40 5.45
C THR A 57 -18.56 -14.19 6.76
N ASP A 58 -17.49 -14.96 7.00
CA ASP A 58 -17.34 -15.75 8.22
C ASP A 58 -17.20 -14.85 9.45
N PHE A 59 -16.45 -13.75 9.34
CA PHE A 59 -16.34 -12.75 10.41
C PHE A 59 -17.71 -12.16 10.78
N TYR A 60 -18.49 -11.69 9.80
CA TYR A 60 -19.84 -11.16 10.05
C TYR A 60 -20.78 -12.21 10.66
N THR A 61 -20.71 -13.45 10.16
CA THR A 61 -21.54 -14.53 10.67
C THR A 61 -21.22 -14.82 12.14
N ASN A 62 -19.92 -14.93 12.47
CA ASN A 62 -19.45 -15.28 13.80
C ASN A 62 -19.58 -14.14 14.82
N THR A 63 -19.64 -12.89 14.34
CA THR A 63 -19.71 -11.70 15.20
C THR A 63 -21.07 -11.01 15.19
N SER A 64 -22.05 -11.52 14.43
CA SER A 64 -23.40 -10.93 14.27
C SER A 64 -24.03 -10.44 15.56
N THR A 65 -24.10 -11.29 16.60
CA THR A 65 -24.68 -10.90 17.91
C THR A 65 -23.94 -9.76 18.59
N LEU A 66 -22.61 -9.72 18.44
CA LEU A 66 -21.79 -8.64 19.00
C LEU A 66 -21.97 -7.34 18.22
N GLN A 67 -22.08 -7.42 16.89
CA GLN A 67 -22.37 -6.28 16.03
C GLN A 67 -23.76 -5.72 16.28
N ASP A 68 -24.78 -6.57 16.47
CA ASP A 68 -26.12 -6.15 16.86
C ASP A 68 -26.12 -5.41 18.21
N LYS A 69 -25.31 -5.89 19.17
CA LYS A 69 -25.11 -5.21 20.46
C LYS A 69 -24.46 -3.83 20.27
N ILE A 70 -23.41 -3.73 19.45
CA ILE A 70 -22.72 -2.48 19.15
C ILE A 70 -23.71 -1.48 18.52
N ALA A 71 -24.42 -1.89 17.47
CA ALA A 71 -25.40 -1.05 16.78
C ALA A 71 -26.51 -0.57 17.73
N GLY A 72 -27.02 -1.45 18.60
CA GLY A 72 -28.03 -1.06 19.59
C GLY A 72 -27.52 -0.06 20.63
N LEU A 73 -26.26 -0.20 21.08
CA LEU A 73 -25.63 0.76 21.99
C LEU A 73 -25.35 2.11 21.32
N GLU A 74 -24.96 2.10 20.05
CA GLU A 74 -24.77 3.33 19.26
C GLU A 74 -26.09 4.08 19.08
N GLU A 75 -27.17 3.38 18.73
CA GLU A 75 -28.52 3.95 18.62
C GLU A 75 -29.01 4.51 19.97
N GLU A 76 -28.83 3.76 21.07
CA GLU A 76 -29.22 4.22 22.40
C GLU A 76 -28.43 5.46 22.86
N LEU A 77 -27.14 5.53 22.52
CA LEU A 77 -26.32 6.72 22.78
C LEU A 77 -26.76 7.93 21.95
N GLU A 78 -27.04 7.74 20.66
CA GLU A 78 -27.50 8.81 19.78
C GLU A 78 -28.84 9.38 20.25
N ASP A 79 -29.80 8.50 20.54
CA ASP A 79 -31.13 8.89 21.04
C ASP A 79 -31.03 9.65 22.37
N LEU A 80 -30.23 9.14 23.32
CA LEU A 80 -30.03 9.78 24.62
C LEU A 80 -29.38 11.17 24.48
N GLN A 81 -28.34 11.29 23.64
CA GLN A 81 -27.68 12.57 23.40
C GLN A 81 -28.62 13.60 22.76
N TYR A 82 -29.45 13.15 21.81
CA TYR A 82 -30.46 14.00 21.17
C TYR A 82 -31.51 14.50 22.18
N GLU A 83 -31.99 13.61 23.07
CA GLU A 83 -32.93 13.99 24.12
C GLU A 83 -32.33 15.02 25.10
N LEU A 84 -31.06 14.83 25.47
CA LEU A 84 -30.35 15.71 26.41
C LEU A 84 -30.05 17.08 25.82
N GLU A 85 -29.65 17.18 24.56
CA GLU A 85 -29.39 18.46 23.89
C GLU A 85 -30.61 19.40 23.94
N GLY A 86 -31.82 18.83 23.81
CA GLY A 86 -33.08 19.55 23.89
C GLY A 86 -33.66 19.71 25.29
N SER A 87 -32.97 19.25 26.33
CA SER A 87 -33.48 19.19 27.69
C SER A 87 -33.05 20.39 28.54
N ASP A 88 -34.03 21.12 29.08
CA ASP A 88 -33.76 22.15 30.10
C ASP A 88 -33.04 21.55 31.33
N GLU A 89 -33.32 20.29 31.68
CA GLU A 89 -32.67 19.60 32.80
C GLU A 89 -31.16 19.39 32.59
N TYR A 90 -30.74 19.15 31.34
CA TYR A 90 -29.32 19.04 31.00
C TYR A 90 -28.60 20.37 31.15
N TRP A 91 -29.17 21.45 30.62
CA TRP A 91 -28.59 22.79 30.69
C TRP A 91 -28.61 23.37 32.12
N ASP A 92 -29.66 23.09 32.90
CA ASP A 92 -29.71 23.43 34.33
C ASP A 92 -28.61 22.70 35.12
N ALA A 93 -28.36 21.42 34.80
CA ALA A 93 -27.28 20.65 35.42
C ALA A 93 -25.88 21.17 35.00
N TYR A 94 -25.73 21.59 33.74
CA TYR A 94 -24.50 22.20 33.23
C TYR A 94 -24.16 23.51 33.99
N ASP A 95 -25.16 24.37 34.19
CA ASP A 95 -25.01 25.61 34.98
C ASP A 95 -24.73 25.31 36.47
N GLU A 96 -25.42 24.32 37.06
CA GLU A 96 -25.18 23.87 38.44
C GLU A 96 -23.73 23.42 38.67
N LEU A 97 -23.11 22.78 37.68
CA LEU A 97 -21.72 22.35 37.72
C LEU A 97 -20.72 23.48 37.41
N GLY A 98 -21.22 24.69 37.14
CA GLY A 98 -20.41 25.88 36.84
C GLY A 98 -19.94 25.96 35.39
N GLY A 99 -20.54 25.19 34.48
CA GLY A 99 -20.14 25.18 33.06
C GLY A 99 -20.23 26.57 32.41
N THR A 100 -21.32 27.30 32.67
CA THR A 100 -21.48 28.69 32.18
C THR A 100 -20.48 29.66 32.80
N ASP A 101 -20.19 29.54 34.10
CA ASP A 101 -19.17 30.36 34.77
C ASP A 101 -17.77 30.11 34.20
N ILE A 102 -17.45 28.86 33.85
CA ILE A 102 -16.17 28.47 33.22
C ILE A 102 -16.07 29.05 31.80
N GLU A 103 -17.14 28.97 31.01
CA GLU A 103 -17.18 29.58 29.67
C GLU A 103 -16.98 31.10 29.74
N ASP A 104 -17.66 31.77 30.67
CA ASP A 104 -17.52 33.22 30.87
C ASP A 104 -16.08 33.60 31.26
N GLN A 105 -15.45 32.84 32.17
CA GLN A 105 -14.04 33.05 32.51
C GLN A 105 -13.12 32.90 31.30
N PHE A 106 -13.37 31.91 30.43
CA PHE A 106 -12.59 31.72 29.21
C PHE A 106 -12.78 32.87 28.22
N TRP A 107 -14.03 33.26 27.93
CA TRP A 107 -14.31 34.36 26.99
C TRP A 107 -13.86 35.73 27.49
N ASN A 108 -13.65 35.89 28.81
CA ASN A 108 -13.09 37.09 29.43
C ASN A 108 -11.55 37.05 29.59
N ASP A 109 -10.87 36.07 28.97
CA ASP A 109 -9.41 35.86 29.07
C ASP A 109 -8.92 35.64 30.52
N GLU A 110 -9.77 35.17 31.44
CA GLU A 110 -9.42 34.92 32.85
C GLU A 110 -8.69 33.59 33.06
N ILE A 111 -9.00 32.59 32.22
CA ILE A 111 -8.38 31.26 32.22
C ILE A 111 -7.79 30.94 30.85
N SER A 112 -6.79 30.05 30.83
CA SER A 112 -6.16 29.61 29.56
C SER A 112 -7.03 28.60 28.82
N PHE A 113 -6.76 28.38 27.52
CA PHE A 113 -7.44 27.34 26.73
C PHE A 113 -7.21 25.92 27.29
N GLU A 114 -6.01 25.64 27.80
CA GLU A 114 -5.68 24.33 28.39
C GLU A 114 -6.48 24.10 29.68
N GLU A 115 -6.56 25.12 30.54
CA GLU A 115 -7.34 25.10 31.78
C GLU A 115 -8.85 25.01 31.53
N TYR A 116 -9.37 25.77 30.56
CA TYR A 116 -10.76 25.65 30.09
C TYR A 116 -11.08 24.23 29.63
N THR A 117 -10.20 23.62 28.83
CA THR A 117 -10.41 22.26 28.31
C THR A 117 -10.49 21.24 29.44
N GLU A 118 -9.60 21.33 30.44
CA GLU A 118 -9.60 20.42 31.60
C GLU A 118 -10.86 20.59 32.47
N LEU A 119 -11.29 21.83 32.71
CA LEU A 119 -12.47 22.11 33.53
C LEU A 119 -13.77 21.68 32.83
N ILE A 120 -13.92 21.97 31.53
CA ILE A 120 -15.09 21.54 30.75
C ILE A 120 -15.14 20.03 30.61
N ASP A 121 -14.00 19.34 30.42
CA ASP A 121 -13.96 17.87 30.38
C ASP A 121 -14.47 17.25 31.69
N GLN A 122 -14.13 17.83 32.85
CA GLN A 122 -14.66 17.41 34.14
C GLN A 122 -16.17 17.61 34.25
N VAL A 123 -16.68 18.77 33.81
CA VAL A 123 -18.14 19.05 33.79
C VAL A 123 -18.87 18.08 32.89
N LEU A 124 -18.38 17.87 31.65
CA LEU A 124 -18.98 16.94 30.70
C LEU A 124 -18.96 15.51 31.20
N LYS A 125 -17.90 15.08 31.88
CA LYS A 125 -17.83 13.75 32.50
C LYS A 125 -18.86 13.58 33.61
N GLU A 126 -19.01 14.55 34.50
CA GLU A 126 -20.03 14.49 35.56
C GLU A 126 -21.45 14.51 34.98
N LEU A 127 -21.68 15.20 33.86
CA LEU A 127 -22.95 15.13 33.13
C LEU A 127 -23.16 13.77 32.50
N ASP A 128 -22.15 13.21 31.84
CA ASP A 128 -22.21 11.87 31.27
C ASP A 128 -22.54 10.81 32.34
N ASP A 129 -21.94 10.93 33.53
CA ASP A 129 -22.23 10.07 34.69
C ASP A 129 -23.66 10.28 35.21
N ARG A 130 -24.09 11.53 35.36
CA ARG A 130 -25.42 11.92 35.87
C ARG A 130 -26.55 11.42 34.96
N PHE A 131 -26.35 11.53 33.64
CA PHE A 131 -27.35 11.18 32.64
C PHE A 131 -27.19 9.76 32.07
N GLY A 132 -26.25 8.98 32.60
CA GLY A 132 -26.08 7.57 32.22
C GLY A 132 -25.44 7.34 30.84
N ILE A 133 -24.79 8.36 30.29
CA ILE A 133 -24.01 8.23 29.04
C ILE A 133 -22.74 7.40 29.30
N THR A 134 -22.05 7.61 30.42
CA THR A 134 -20.82 6.88 30.75
C THR A 134 -20.97 5.35 30.68
N PRO A 135 -21.92 4.70 31.38
CA PRO A 135 -22.05 3.25 31.32
C PRO A 135 -22.38 2.71 29.92
N LEU A 136 -23.05 3.50 29.07
CA LEU A 136 -23.31 3.15 27.68
C LEU A 136 -22.04 3.23 26.83
N LYS A 137 -21.26 4.31 26.97
CA LYS A 137 -19.93 4.46 26.32
C LYS A 137 -18.99 3.34 26.72
N GLU A 138 -18.88 3.02 28.00
CA GLU A 138 -18.05 1.92 28.49
C GLU A 138 -18.48 0.56 27.92
N SER A 139 -19.79 0.30 27.87
CA SER A 139 -20.34 -0.94 27.30
C SER A 139 -20.08 -1.06 25.79
N LEU A 140 -20.11 0.07 25.09
CA LEU A 140 -19.82 0.16 23.66
C LEU A 140 -18.33 -0.10 23.39
N GLU A 141 -17.45 0.58 24.13
CA GLU A 141 -16.00 0.39 24.04
C GLU A 141 -15.60 -1.07 24.32
N GLU A 142 -16.18 -1.71 25.34
CA GLU A 142 -15.93 -3.12 25.65
C GLU A 142 -16.36 -4.04 24.49
N ALA A 143 -17.53 -3.78 23.92
CA ALA A 143 -18.05 -4.57 22.80
C ALA A 143 -17.18 -4.40 21.54
N GLN A 144 -16.78 -3.17 21.23
CA GLN A 144 -15.89 -2.86 20.11
C GLN A 144 -14.51 -3.48 20.29
N ALA A 145 -13.91 -3.38 21.49
CA ALA A 145 -12.64 -4.03 21.80
C ALA A 145 -12.72 -5.55 21.68
N THR A 146 -13.85 -6.15 22.07
CA THR A 146 -14.09 -7.59 21.87
C THR A 146 -14.12 -7.94 20.38
N LEU A 147 -14.77 -7.12 19.56
CA LEU A 147 -14.84 -7.32 18.10
C LEU A 147 -13.45 -7.22 17.45
N GLU A 148 -12.65 -6.24 17.86
CA GLU A 148 -11.27 -6.08 17.38
C GLU A 148 -10.38 -7.27 17.76
N ASN A 149 -10.49 -7.75 19.00
CA ASN A 149 -9.73 -8.92 19.44
C ASN A 149 -10.11 -10.16 18.62
N LEU A 150 -11.39 -10.38 18.31
CA LEU A 150 -11.82 -11.47 17.43
C LEU A 150 -11.23 -11.34 16.02
N ALA A 151 -11.15 -10.12 15.47
CA ALA A 151 -10.51 -9.91 14.17
C ALA A 151 -9.01 -10.26 14.18
N VAL A 152 -8.32 -9.93 15.28
CA VAL A 152 -6.91 -10.30 15.48
C VAL A 152 -6.76 -11.82 15.62
N GLU A 153 -7.61 -12.47 16.41
CA GLU A 153 -7.61 -13.92 16.60
C GLU A 153 -7.87 -14.70 15.29
N MET A 154 -8.72 -14.16 14.41
CA MET A 154 -8.96 -14.70 13.07
C MET A 154 -7.82 -14.43 12.08
N GLY A 155 -6.74 -13.75 12.50
CA GLY A 155 -5.58 -13.43 11.64
C GLY A 155 -5.84 -12.31 10.63
N ILE A 156 -6.95 -11.59 10.77
CA ILE A 156 -7.37 -10.50 9.89
C ILE A 156 -6.72 -9.17 10.33
N GLY A 157 -6.41 -9.04 11.63
CA GLY A 157 -5.87 -7.83 12.24
C GLY A 157 -6.95 -6.81 12.58
N SER A 158 -7.75 -6.39 11.59
CA SER A 158 -8.98 -5.62 11.81
C SER A 158 -9.91 -5.71 10.60
N LEU A 159 -11.21 -5.45 10.81
CA LEU A 159 -12.18 -5.42 9.72
C LEU A 159 -11.85 -4.33 8.67
N GLU A 160 -11.30 -3.20 9.09
CA GLU A 160 -10.88 -2.13 8.17
C GLU A 160 -9.72 -2.53 7.28
N ILE A 161 -8.75 -3.29 7.82
CA ILE A 161 -7.65 -3.84 7.01
C ILE A 161 -8.21 -4.82 5.98
N LEU A 162 -9.14 -5.70 6.36
CA LEU A 162 -9.75 -6.66 5.44
C LEU A 162 -10.50 -5.97 4.31
N LYS A 163 -11.39 -5.03 4.63
CA LYS A 163 -12.16 -4.27 3.65
C LYS A 163 -11.25 -3.52 2.67
N LYS A 164 -10.18 -2.92 3.19
CA LYS A 164 -9.17 -2.27 2.37
C LYS A 164 -8.49 -3.26 1.43
N GLN A 165 -8.09 -4.44 1.92
CA GLN A 165 -7.49 -5.47 1.07
C GLN A 165 -8.45 -5.96 -0.02
N ILE A 166 -9.71 -6.25 0.33
CA ILE A 166 -10.76 -6.64 -0.62
C ILE A 166 -10.90 -5.57 -1.72
N ALA A 167 -11.00 -4.29 -1.34
CA ALA A 167 -11.10 -3.19 -2.29
C ALA A 167 -9.87 -3.06 -3.20
N GLU A 168 -8.66 -3.23 -2.66
CA GLU A 168 -7.41 -3.22 -3.42
C GLU A 168 -7.35 -4.36 -4.45
N TYR A 169 -7.72 -5.58 -4.05
CA TYR A 169 -7.79 -6.72 -4.95
C TYR A 169 -8.87 -6.58 -6.02
N GLN A 170 -10.05 -6.11 -5.64
CA GLN A 170 -11.13 -5.83 -6.58
C GLN A 170 -10.70 -4.80 -7.63
N GLN A 171 -10.06 -3.71 -7.20
CA GLN A 171 -9.53 -2.71 -8.12
C GLN A 171 -8.46 -3.30 -9.06
N LYS A 172 -7.54 -4.12 -8.54
CA LYS A 172 -6.52 -4.78 -9.36
C LYS A 172 -7.16 -5.66 -10.43
N ILE A 173 -8.19 -6.43 -10.08
CA ILE A 173 -8.91 -7.31 -11.01
C ILE A 173 -9.68 -6.49 -12.05
N ASP A 174 -10.49 -5.52 -11.62
CA ASP A 174 -11.35 -4.71 -12.49
C ASP A 174 -10.57 -3.99 -13.59
N TYR A 175 -9.35 -3.53 -13.27
CA TYR A 175 -8.49 -2.80 -14.19
C TYR A 175 -7.32 -3.63 -14.72
N ASN A 176 -7.25 -4.92 -14.40
CA ASN A 176 -6.15 -5.83 -14.74
C ASN A 176 -4.76 -5.23 -14.45
N LEU A 177 -4.59 -4.69 -13.24
CA LEU A 177 -3.38 -3.98 -12.83
C LEU A 177 -2.26 -4.96 -12.52
N PRO A 178 -1.10 -4.87 -13.20
CA PRO A 178 0.04 -5.74 -12.90
C PRO A 178 0.67 -5.39 -11.55
N TRP A 179 1.45 -6.31 -11.03
CA TRP A 179 2.37 -6.06 -9.92
C TRP A 179 3.59 -5.31 -10.44
N THR A 180 3.99 -4.19 -9.84
CA THR A 180 5.09 -3.36 -10.35
C THR A 180 6.11 -3.03 -9.28
N SER A 181 7.40 -3.22 -9.58
CA SER A 181 8.50 -2.80 -8.73
C SER A 181 8.64 -1.26 -8.71
N ALA A 182 9.55 -0.76 -7.89
CA ALA A 182 10.10 0.58 -8.11
C ALA A 182 10.97 0.61 -9.39
N LYS A 183 11.29 1.80 -9.88
CA LYS A 183 12.29 1.98 -10.95
C LYS A 183 13.67 1.51 -10.50
N ILE A 184 14.50 1.04 -11.43
CA ILE A 184 15.90 0.72 -11.12
C ILE A 184 16.70 2.02 -10.97
N GLU A 185 17.62 2.04 -10.02
CA GLU A 185 18.54 3.16 -9.77
C GLU A 185 19.97 2.76 -10.12
N GLY A 186 20.85 3.74 -10.38
CA GLY A 186 22.29 3.49 -10.59
C GLY A 186 22.66 2.88 -11.95
N VAL A 187 21.75 2.98 -12.94
CA VAL A 187 22.05 2.69 -14.35
C VAL A 187 22.29 4.01 -15.07
N GLU A 188 23.52 4.23 -15.52
CA GLU A 188 23.92 5.44 -16.25
C GLU A 188 24.37 5.07 -17.65
N GLY A 189 23.89 5.79 -18.66
CA GLY A 189 24.32 5.55 -20.02
C GLY A 189 23.71 6.49 -21.05
N THR A 190 24.28 6.45 -22.25
CA THR A 190 23.76 7.18 -23.40
C THR A 190 22.39 6.62 -23.78
N GLN A 191 21.39 7.50 -23.89
CA GLN A 191 20.02 7.15 -24.27
C GLN A 191 19.92 6.81 -25.76
N PRO A 192 19.01 5.90 -26.17
CA PRO A 192 18.05 5.19 -25.33
C PRO A 192 18.68 3.98 -24.61
N LEU A 193 18.25 3.75 -23.36
CA LEU A 193 18.50 2.50 -22.65
C LEU A 193 17.35 1.53 -22.90
N LEU A 194 17.66 0.30 -23.31
CA LEU A 194 16.69 -0.78 -23.49
C LEU A 194 16.88 -1.82 -22.39
N PHE A 195 15.82 -2.08 -21.62
CA PHE A 195 15.79 -3.14 -20.62
C PHE A 195 15.05 -4.37 -21.16
N THR A 196 15.58 -5.55 -20.85
CA THR A 196 14.99 -6.83 -21.22
C THR A 196 15.11 -7.80 -20.05
N VAL A 197 14.03 -8.54 -19.76
CA VAL A 197 14.08 -9.67 -18.82
C VAL A 197 14.76 -10.85 -19.50
N ILE A 198 15.88 -11.31 -18.96
CA ILE A 198 16.70 -12.38 -19.58
C ILE A 198 16.66 -13.69 -18.82
N GLY A 199 16.15 -13.70 -17.61
CA GLY A 199 16.03 -14.92 -16.81
C GLY A 199 15.25 -14.72 -15.53
N VAL A 200 14.57 -15.79 -15.12
CA VAL A 200 13.99 -15.93 -13.78
C VAL A 200 14.62 -17.16 -13.14
N LYS A 201 15.06 -17.00 -11.90
CA LYS A 201 15.63 -18.06 -11.07
C LYS A 201 14.64 -18.44 -9.97
N SER A 202 14.34 -19.72 -9.85
CA SER A 202 13.55 -20.30 -8.76
C SER A 202 14.10 -21.69 -8.42
N ALA A 203 13.76 -22.21 -7.23
CA ALA A 203 14.11 -23.56 -6.82
C ALA A 203 13.54 -24.63 -7.78
N ASN A 204 12.38 -24.34 -8.40
CA ASN A 204 11.80 -25.15 -9.44
C ASN A 204 11.99 -24.46 -10.81
N THR A 205 12.86 -25.02 -11.65
CA THR A 205 13.17 -24.47 -12.97
C THR A 205 11.99 -24.49 -13.94
N GLY A 206 11.06 -25.44 -13.79
CA GLY A 206 9.85 -25.49 -14.61
C GLY A 206 8.91 -24.33 -14.29
N GLU A 207 8.75 -24.04 -13.00
CA GLU A 207 7.93 -22.92 -12.53
C GLU A 207 8.57 -21.57 -12.81
N ALA A 208 9.91 -21.48 -12.77
CA ALA A 208 10.64 -20.29 -13.20
C ALA A 208 10.31 -19.91 -14.65
N GLN A 209 10.22 -20.89 -15.55
CA GLN A 209 9.90 -20.63 -16.96
C GLN A 209 8.45 -20.19 -17.14
N LYS A 210 7.51 -20.77 -16.39
CA LYS A 210 6.12 -20.32 -16.39
C LYS A 210 6.02 -18.86 -15.92
N PHE A 211 6.64 -18.56 -14.78
CA PHE A 211 6.67 -17.20 -14.22
C PHE A 211 7.25 -16.21 -15.22
N MET A 212 8.37 -16.55 -15.87
CA MET A 212 9.04 -15.69 -16.84
C MET A 212 8.14 -15.28 -18.02
N ASN A 213 7.14 -16.09 -18.40
CA ASN A 213 6.21 -15.73 -19.48
C ASN A 213 5.26 -14.57 -19.11
N HIS A 214 5.17 -14.24 -17.82
CA HIS A 214 4.29 -13.20 -17.28
C HIS A 214 5.07 -11.99 -16.75
N VAL A 215 6.41 -11.98 -16.89
CA VAL A 215 7.28 -10.91 -16.38
C VAL A 215 7.74 -10.04 -17.54
N GLY A 216 7.63 -8.73 -17.38
CA GLY A 216 8.18 -7.76 -18.30
C GLY A 216 8.94 -6.64 -17.58
N VAL A 217 9.51 -5.73 -18.36
CA VAL A 217 10.24 -4.57 -17.85
C VAL A 217 9.91 -3.34 -18.68
N LEU A 218 9.67 -2.21 -18.01
CA LEU A 218 9.40 -0.92 -18.62
C LEU A 218 10.71 -0.18 -18.93
N GLY A 219 10.63 0.88 -19.72
CA GLY A 219 11.81 1.63 -20.20
C GLY A 219 12.67 2.29 -19.10
N ASP A 220 12.15 2.44 -17.89
CA ASP A 220 12.88 2.94 -16.71
C ASP A 220 13.40 1.82 -15.79
N GLY A 221 13.35 0.57 -16.27
CA GLY A 221 13.75 -0.61 -15.51
C GLY A 221 12.73 -1.05 -14.46
N THR A 222 11.52 -0.48 -14.43
CA THR A 222 10.44 -1.02 -13.59
C THR A 222 10.04 -2.41 -14.08
N ILE A 223 10.18 -3.42 -13.23
CA ILE A 223 9.75 -4.79 -13.53
C ILE A 223 8.25 -4.88 -13.23
N TYR A 224 7.51 -5.54 -14.11
CA TYR A 224 6.11 -5.86 -13.85
C TYR A 224 5.83 -7.35 -14.02
N VAL A 225 4.84 -7.84 -13.28
CA VAL A 225 4.29 -9.18 -13.39
C VAL A 225 2.81 -9.06 -13.64
N GLU A 226 2.28 -9.79 -14.63
CA GLU A 226 0.85 -9.87 -14.87
C GLU A 226 0.09 -10.30 -13.60
N LEU A 227 -1.17 -9.89 -13.47
CA LEU A 227 -1.93 -10.03 -12.23
C LEU A 227 -2.07 -11.49 -11.78
N ASP A 228 -2.39 -12.38 -12.72
CA ASP A 228 -2.56 -13.81 -12.49
C ASP A 228 -1.43 -14.61 -13.15
N VAL A 229 -0.76 -15.43 -12.36
CA VAL A 229 0.36 -16.28 -12.77
C VAL A 229 0.12 -17.71 -12.27
N ASP A 230 0.02 -18.68 -13.19
CA ASP A 230 -0.15 -20.10 -12.84
C ASP A 230 1.18 -20.74 -12.42
N VAL A 231 1.64 -20.36 -11.22
CA VAL A 231 2.85 -20.90 -10.61
C VAL A 231 2.64 -21.28 -9.16
N ILE A 232 3.46 -22.20 -8.66
CA ILE A 232 3.44 -22.57 -7.24
C ILE A 232 4.07 -21.47 -6.37
N PRO A 233 3.72 -21.40 -5.08
CA PRO A 233 4.36 -20.50 -4.12
C PRO A 233 5.87 -20.70 -4.05
N GLY A 234 6.60 -19.60 -3.90
CA GLY A 234 8.06 -19.62 -3.82
C GLY A 234 8.71 -18.32 -4.31
N ASN A 235 10.04 -18.34 -4.35
CA ASN A 235 10.84 -17.16 -4.69
C ASN A 235 11.26 -17.19 -6.17
N TYR A 236 10.98 -16.11 -6.88
CA TYR A 236 11.28 -15.93 -8.31
C TYR A 236 12.14 -14.69 -8.48
N THR A 237 13.44 -14.89 -8.74
CA THR A 237 14.40 -13.80 -8.86
C THR A 237 14.69 -13.46 -10.31
N VAL A 238 14.42 -12.22 -10.69
CA VAL A 238 14.49 -11.68 -12.05
C VAL A 238 15.89 -11.12 -12.33
N SER A 239 16.44 -11.49 -13.48
CA SER A 239 17.67 -10.91 -14.03
C SER A 239 17.35 -10.09 -15.28
N LEU A 240 18.02 -8.95 -15.41
CA LEU A 240 17.82 -8.02 -16.51
C LEU A 240 19.07 -7.93 -17.39
N GLN A 241 18.84 -7.61 -18.65
CA GLN A 241 19.85 -7.04 -19.54
C GLN A 241 19.50 -5.57 -19.77
N VAL A 242 20.52 -4.71 -19.76
CA VAL A 242 20.42 -3.34 -20.25
C VAL A 242 21.36 -3.15 -21.43
N GLU A 243 20.86 -2.51 -22.48
CA GLU A 243 21.57 -2.27 -23.72
C GLU A 243 21.44 -0.81 -24.16
N ASN A 244 22.51 -0.29 -24.74
CA ASN A 244 22.49 0.92 -25.56
C ASN A 244 23.45 0.77 -26.74
N GLU A 245 23.60 1.82 -27.55
CA GLU A 245 24.35 1.75 -28.81
C GLU A 245 25.78 1.21 -28.62
N GLY A 246 25.96 -0.06 -29.00
CA GLY A 246 27.22 -0.77 -28.96
C GLY A 246 27.64 -1.35 -27.60
N ARG A 247 26.79 -1.29 -26.55
CA ARG A 247 27.10 -1.88 -25.24
C ARG A 247 25.92 -2.63 -24.63
N THR A 248 26.25 -3.74 -23.97
CA THR A 248 25.29 -4.58 -23.26
C THR A 248 25.85 -4.93 -21.87
N LYS A 249 25.00 -4.88 -20.85
CA LYS A 249 25.31 -5.32 -19.49
C LYS A 249 24.23 -6.24 -18.96
N ILE A 250 24.65 -7.27 -18.24
CA ILE A 250 23.78 -8.22 -17.58
C ILE A 250 23.76 -7.88 -16.09
N LEU A 251 22.57 -7.72 -15.54
CA LEU A 251 22.28 -7.47 -14.13
C LEU A 251 21.59 -8.73 -13.58
N ASN A 252 22.37 -9.55 -12.87
CA ASN A 252 21.90 -10.84 -12.37
C ASN A 252 21.19 -10.69 -11.03
N ASP A 253 20.16 -11.51 -10.81
CA ASP A 253 19.48 -11.69 -9.54
C ASP A 253 19.07 -10.35 -8.87
N MET A 254 18.43 -9.45 -9.64
CA MET A 254 18.21 -8.06 -9.24
C MET A 254 16.97 -7.80 -8.39
N PHE A 255 15.92 -8.60 -8.57
CA PHE A 255 14.64 -8.40 -7.89
C PHE A 255 13.93 -9.73 -7.68
N THR A 256 13.40 -9.96 -6.48
CA THR A 256 12.71 -11.18 -6.10
C THR A 256 11.21 -10.95 -5.90
N PHE A 257 10.40 -11.67 -6.66
CA PHE A 257 8.98 -11.84 -6.35
C PHE A 257 8.81 -13.06 -5.46
N VAL A 258 8.21 -12.86 -4.29
CA VAL A 258 7.77 -13.93 -3.39
C VAL A 258 6.30 -14.18 -3.72
N VAL A 259 6.03 -15.31 -4.38
CA VAL A 259 4.66 -15.75 -4.62
C VAL A 259 4.18 -16.44 -3.35
N ASP A 260 3.25 -15.80 -2.66
CA ASP A 260 2.74 -16.29 -1.39
C ASP A 260 1.85 -17.51 -1.62
N ALA A 261 1.88 -18.44 -0.66
CA ALA A 261 0.87 -19.47 -0.59
C ALA A 261 -0.48 -18.82 -0.28
N PRO A 262 -1.59 -19.33 -0.83
CA PRO A 262 -2.89 -18.99 -0.27
C PRO A 262 -2.81 -19.30 1.22
N ILE A 263 -3.02 -18.29 2.07
CA ILE A 263 -2.92 -18.43 3.51
C ILE A 263 -3.92 -19.52 3.91
N GLN A 264 -3.44 -20.71 4.26
CA GLN A 264 -4.30 -21.77 4.77
C GLN A 264 -4.69 -21.39 6.19
N GLU A 265 -5.99 -21.33 6.45
CA GLU A 265 -6.54 -21.28 7.80
C GLU A 265 -5.87 -22.36 8.64
N THR A 266 -5.21 -21.95 9.73
CA THR A 266 -4.82 -22.90 10.77
C THR A 266 -6.11 -23.59 11.23
N PRO A 267 -6.19 -24.94 11.17
CA PRO A 267 -7.32 -25.64 11.74
C PRO A 267 -7.35 -25.32 13.23
N ILE A 268 -8.46 -24.76 13.69
CA ILE A 268 -8.76 -24.68 15.12
C ILE A 268 -8.87 -26.15 15.57
N GLU A 269 -7.85 -26.65 16.27
CA GLU A 269 -7.94 -27.98 16.90
C GLU A 269 -9.13 -27.97 17.87
N GLU A 270 -10.07 -28.90 17.65
CA GLU A 270 -11.27 -29.15 18.45
C GLU A 270 -11.00 -29.42 19.94
#